data_AF-A0A8G1TRV1-F1
#
_entry.id   AF-A0A8G1TRV1-F1
#
_cell.length_a   1.000
_cell.length_b   1.000
_cell.length_c   1.000
_cell.angle_alpha   90.00
_cell.angle_beta   90.00
_cell.angle_gamma   90.00
#
_symmetry.space_group_name_H-M   'P 1'
#
loop_
_entity.id
_entity.type
_entity.pdbx_description
1 polymer ?
#
loop_
_entity_poly.entity_id
_entity_poly.type
_entity_poly.pdbx_seq_one_letter_code
_entity_poly.pdbx_strand_id
1 'polypeptide(L)' 'MLYVVLWSVLALAAFTGSLFVFWTRPFQFKEQGAGPDYRPSAGIAGALMTIAVLALVIALTV' A
#
# COMPACT_ATOMS: atom_id res chain seq x y z
N MET A 1 24.35 -4.90 3.79
CA MET A 1 23.96 -3.54 4.26
C MET A 1 23.26 -2.71 3.19
N LEU A 2 23.86 -2.43 2.03
CA LEU A 2 23.21 -1.59 1.00
C LEU A 2 21.83 -2.11 0.56
N TYR A 3 21.70 -3.43 0.32
CA TYR A 3 20.43 -4.06 -0.05
C TYR A 3 19.35 -3.92 1.04
N VAL A 4 19.70 -4.17 2.30
CA VAL A 4 18.81 -3.98 3.45
C VAL A 4 18.27 -2.55 3.49
N VAL A 5 19.14 -1.56 3.30
CA VAL A 5 18.74 -0.14 3.30
C VAL A 5 17.80 0.16 2.13
N LEU A 6 18.13 -0.27 0.91
CA LEU A 6 17.29 -0.06 -0.28
C LEU A 6 15.88 -0.66 -0.10
N TRP A 7 15.80 -1.91 0.34
CA TRP A 7 14.53 -2.60 0.53
C TRP A 7 13.72 -2.00 1.69
N SER A 8 14.39 -1.56 2.76
CA SER A 8 13.73 -0.87 3.88
C SER A 8 13.15 0.48 3.47
N VAL A 9 13.88 1.26 2.67
CA VAL A 9 13.39 2.54 2.12
C VAL A 9 12.21 2.31 1.18
N LEU A 10 12.28 1.31 0.31
CA LEU A 10 11.17 0.95 -0.58
C LEU A 10 9.93 0.54 0.22
N ALA A 11 10.09 -0.29 1.25
CA ALA A 11 9.00 -0.72 2.12
C ALA A 11 8.33 0.48 2.80
N LEU A 12 9.13 1.41 3.34
CA LEU A 12 8.64 2.62 3.98
C LEU A 12 7.86 3.52 3.00
N ALA A 13 8.42 3.74 1.80
CA ALA A 13 7.80 4.56 0.76
C ALA A 13 6.46 3.96 0.27
N ALA A 14 6.42 2.64 0.04
CA ALA A 14 5.20 1.95 -0.37
C ALA A 14 4.13 1.99 0.73
N PHE A 15 4.52 1.79 1.99
CA PHE A 15 3.60 1.85 3.13
C PHE A 15 3.01 3.25 3.33
N THR A 16 3.85 4.27 3.34
CA THR A 16 3.40 5.67 3.46
C THR A 16 2.54 6.08 2.26
N GLY A 17 2.88 5.63 1.05
CA GLY A 17 2.04 5.81 -0.14
C GLY A 17 0.66 5.15 0.00
N SER A 18 0.59 3.93 0.52
CA SER A 18 -0.69 3.24 0.79
C SER A 18 -1.56 4.04 1.75
N LEU A 19 -0.99 4.51 2.86
CA LEU A 19 -1.69 5.35 3.85
C LEU A 19 -2.13 6.69 3.26
N PHE A 20 -1.29 7.32 2.44
CA PHE A 20 -1.63 8.58 1.78
C PHE A 20 -2.80 8.44 0.82
N VAL A 21 -2.83 7.36 0.03
CA VAL A 21 -3.97 7.06 -0.86
C VAL A 21 -5.24 6.81 -0.05
N PHE A 22 -5.15 6.07 1.04
CA PHE A 22 -6.26 5.83 1.95
C PHE A 22 -6.81 7.13 2.56
N TRP A 23 -5.92 8.01 3.02
CA TRP A 23 -6.29 9.30 3.64
C TRP A 23 -6.94 10.24 2.62
N THR A 24 -6.33 10.40 1.45
CA THR A 24 -6.76 11.39 0.46
C THR A 24 -7.97 10.95 -0.35
N ARG A 25 -8.18 9.63 -0.47
CA ARG A 25 -9.28 9.03 -1.23
C ARG A 25 -9.89 7.89 -0.42
N PRO A 26 -10.60 8.21 0.68
CA PRO A 26 -11.15 7.21 1.58
C PRO A 26 -12.11 6.29 0.83
N PHE A 27 -12.08 5.01 1.19
CA PHE A 27 -12.98 4.03 0.61
C PHE A 27 -14.39 4.32 1.09
N GLN A 28 -15.29 4.56 0.14
CA GLN A 28 -16.70 4.70 0.41
C GLN A 28 -17.41 3.50 -0.18
N PHE A 29 -18.36 2.96 0.56
CA PHE A 29 -19.34 2.06 -0.01
C PHE A 29 -20.37 2.93 -0.73
N LYS A 30 -20.89 2.46 -1.87
CA LYS A 30 -22.01 3.17 -2.51
C LYS A 30 -23.16 3.27 -1.50
N GLU A 31 -23.82 4.43 -1.45
CA GLU A 31 -24.90 4.73 -0.50
C GLU A 31 -26.11 3.78 -0.58
N GLN A 32 -26.14 2.85 -1.53
CA GLN A 32 -27.24 1.92 -1.80
C GLN A 32 -26.89 0.45 -1.55
N GLY A 33 -25.77 0.14 -0.87
CA GLY A 33 -25.38 -1.25 -0.61
C GLY A 33 -25.00 -2.05 -1.87
N ALA A 34 -24.85 -1.38 -3.01
CA ALA A 34 -24.57 -1.97 -4.32
C ALA A 34 -23.09 -2.41 -4.48
N GLY A 35 -22.44 -2.80 -3.38
CA GLY A 35 -21.04 -3.21 -3.34
C GLY A 35 -20.04 -2.08 -3.12
N PRO A 36 -18.73 -2.40 -3.13
CA PRO A 36 -17.67 -1.41 -3.00
C PRO A 36 -17.81 -0.37 -4.11
N ASP A 37 -17.67 0.91 -3.78
CA ASP A 37 -17.43 1.90 -4.83
C ASP A 37 -16.04 1.56 -5.39
N TYR A 38 -15.99 0.94 -6.59
CA TYR A 38 -14.77 0.46 -7.26
C TYR A 38 -13.90 1.64 -7.72
N ARG A 39 -13.53 2.51 -6.79
CA ARG A 39 -12.56 3.57 -7.02
C ARG A 39 -11.19 2.92 -7.13
N PRO A 40 -10.38 3.30 -8.13
CA PRO A 40 -9.02 2.79 -8.28
C PRO A 40 -8.16 2.95 -7.03
N SER A 41 -8.51 3.87 -6.12
CA SER A 41 -7.79 4.10 -4.87
C SER A 41 -7.70 2.87 -3.97
N ALA A 42 -8.74 2.02 -3.91
CA ALA A 42 -8.70 0.79 -3.10
C ALA A 42 -7.71 -0.23 -3.64
N GLY A 43 -7.74 -0.46 -4.95
CA GLY A 43 -6.77 -1.33 -5.62
C GLY A 43 -5.34 -0.81 -5.49
N ILE A 44 -5.13 0.50 -5.65
CA ILE A 44 -3.82 1.13 -5.53
C ILE A 44 -3.27 1.03 -4.09
N ALA A 45 -4.07 1.38 -3.09
CA ALA A 45 -3.64 1.30 -1.70
C ALA A 45 -3.32 -0.14 -1.27
N GLY A 46 -4.15 -1.11 -1.69
CA GLY A 46 -3.92 -2.53 -1.46
C GLY A 46 -2.64 -3.03 -2.14
N ALA A 47 -2.42 -2.67 -3.40
CA ALA A 47 -1.20 -3.03 -4.13
C ALA A 47 0.05 -2.45 -3.46
N LEU A 48 0.01 -1.18 -3.04
CA LEU A 48 1.10 -0.52 -2.32
C LEU A 48 1.39 -1.21 -0.98
N MET A 49 0.36 -1.65 -0.25
CA MET A 49 0.54 -2.41 0.98
C MET A 49 1.22 -3.77 0.73
N THR A 50 0.79 -4.51 -0.30
CA THR A 50 1.43 -5.77 -0.67
C THR A 50 2.91 -5.56 -1.04
N ILE A 51 3.22 -4.52 -1.81
CA ILE A 51 4.61 -4.17 -2.15
C ILE A 51 5.41 -3.83 -0.89
N ALA A 52 4.83 -3.08 0.05
CA ALA A 52 5.50 -2.73 1.30
C ALA A 52 5.87 -3.98 2.12
N VAL A 53 4.94 -4.93 2.24
CA VAL A 53 5.18 -6.20 2.95
C VAL A 53 6.24 -7.03 2.24
N LEU A 54 6.17 -7.17 0.92
CA LEU A 54 7.17 -7.93 0.16
C LEU A 54 8.56 -7.31 0.27
N ALA A 55 8.68 -5.98 0.14
CA ALA A 55 9.94 -5.27 0.29
C ALA A 55 10.52 -5.43 1.70
N LEU A 56 9.68 -5.39 2.74
CA LEU A 56 10.09 -5.63 4.12
C LEU A 56 10.60 -7.07 4.31
N VAL A 57 9.88 -8.07 3.80
CA VAL A 57 10.30 -9.47 3.88
C VAL A 57 11.65 -9.64 3.19
N ILE A 58 11.84 -9.06 2.01
CA ILE A 58 13.13 -9.13 1.31
C ILE A 58 14.22 -8.49 2.17
N ALA A 59 14.00 -7.29 2.73
CA ALA A 59 14.97 -6.61 3.58
C ALA A 59 15.44 -7.45 4.78
N LEU A 60 14.57 -8.30 5.32
CA LEU A 60 14.88 -9.20 6.44
C LEU A 60 15.63 -10.48 6.02
N THR A 61 15.69 -10.77 4.72
CA THR A 61 16.24 -12.02 4.17
C THR A 61 17.54 -11.84 3.39
N VAL A 62 17.96 -10.58 3.11
CA VAL A 62 19.14 -10.24 2.28
C VAL A 62 20.24 -9.50 3.03
#